data_AF-A0A0G4MR42-F1
#
_entry.id   AF-A0A0G4MR42-F1
#
_cell.length_a   1.000
_cell.length_b   1.000
_cell.length_c   1.000
_cell.angle_alpha   90.00
_cell.angle_beta   90.00
_cell.angle_gamma   90.00
#
_symmetry.space_group_name_H-M   'P 1'
#
loop_
_entity.id
_entity.type
_entity.pdbx_description
1 polymer ?
#
loop_
_entity_poly.entity_id
_entity_poly.type
_entity_poly.pdbx_seq_one_letter_code
_entity_poly.pdbx_strand_id
1 'polypeptide(L)'
;RLTAGGAKEVEHLLELKKADVEASGKSYDGNYYLWDHKFYDRLMIEKEYSIDETKVADYFPITSTISGMLKIFEELLGLVFVELKDADRDALSPTGKGQDIV
;
A
#
# COMPACT_ATOMS: atom_id res chain seq x y z
N ARG A 1 3.15 18.54 17.69
CA ARG A 1 4.02 19.45 16.91
C ARG A 1 4.73 18.62 15.85
N LEU A 2 4.17 18.57 14.62
CA LEU A 2 4.76 17.84 13.49
C LEU A 2 5.65 18.73 12.60
N THR A 3 5.65 20.05 12.86
CA THR A 3 6.31 21.06 12.02
C THR A 3 7.83 20.89 11.92
N ALA A 4 8.50 20.49 13.00
CA ALA A 4 9.96 20.29 12.99
C ALA A 4 10.39 19.01 12.24
N GLY A 5 9.57 17.95 12.29
CA GLY A 5 9.83 16.71 11.55
C GLY A 5 9.64 16.92 10.05
N GLY A 6 8.50 17.49 9.67
CA GLY A 6 8.20 17.78 8.26
C GLY A 6 9.19 18.76 7.61
N ALA A 7 9.70 19.75 8.35
CA ALA A 7 10.74 20.65 7.83
C ALA A 7 12.05 19.90 7.49
N LYS A 8 12.48 18.97 8.37
CA LYS A 8 13.68 18.14 8.12
C LYS A 8 13.48 17.19 6.94
N GLU A 9 12.30 16.61 6.83
CA GLU A 9 11.98 15.66 5.76
C GLU A 9 11.93 16.38 4.39
N VAL A 10 11.35 17.57 4.32
CA VAL A 10 11.36 18.38 3.09
C VAL A 10 12.77 18.82 2.70
N GLU A 11 13.60 19.22 3.67
CA GLU A 11 15.01 19.57 3.43
C GLU A 11 15.78 18.38 2.83
N HIS A 12 15.59 17.20 3.41
CA HIS A 12 16.20 15.96 2.93
C HIS A 12 15.72 15.55 1.53
N LEU A 13 14.42 15.66 1.26
CA LEU A 13 13.85 15.38 -0.07
C LEU A 13 14.34 16.39 -1.14
N LEU A 14 14.59 17.64 -0.75
CA LEU A 14 15.20 18.64 -1.62
C LEU A 14 16.66 18.31 -1.96
N GLU A 15 17.43 17.76 -1.02
CA GLU A 15 18.80 17.28 -1.26
C GLU A 15 18.81 16.11 -2.26
N LEU A 16 17.89 15.15 -2.09
CA LEU A 16 17.71 14.03 -3.03
C LEU A 16 17.34 14.53 -4.43
N LYS A 17 16.43 15.52 -4.52
CA LYS A 17 16.05 16.15 -5.79
C LYS A 17 17.24 16.85 -6.45
N LYS A 18 18.03 17.59 -5.67
CA LYS A 18 19.20 18.29 -6.19
C LYS A 18 20.21 17.31 -6.79
N ALA A 19 20.54 16.24 -6.06
CA ALA A 19 21.48 15.22 -6.53
C ALA A 19 21.00 14.52 -7.82
N ASP A 20 19.71 14.21 -7.94
CA ASP A 20 19.13 13.57 -9.12
C ASP A 20 19.11 14.48 -10.37
N VAL A 21 18.76 15.75 -10.17
CA VAL A 21 18.70 16.77 -11.24
C VAL A 21 20.11 17.10 -11.76
N GLU A 22 21.08 17.24 -10.86
CA GLU A 22 22.49 17.43 -11.20
C GLU A 22 23.07 16.22 -11.95
N ALA A 23 22.76 14.99 -11.51
CA ALA A 23 23.16 13.77 -12.21
C ALA A 23 22.53 13.65 -13.61
N SER A 24 21.31 14.18 -13.78
CA SER A 24 20.60 14.24 -15.07
C SER A 24 21.05 15.38 -15.99
N GLY A 25 22.02 16.21 -15.57
CA GLY A 25 22.52 17.34 -16.35
C GLY A 25 21.52 18.49 -16.52
N LYS A 26 20.48 18.56 -15.68
CA LYS A 26 19.46 19.61 -15.70
C LYS A 26 19.77 20.69 -14.67
N SER A 27 19.24 21.91 -14.87
CA SER A 27 19.34 22.98 -13.88
C SER A 27 18.35 22.73 -12.75
N TYR A 28 18.86 22.74 -11.51
CA TYR A 28 18.04 22.67 -10.31
C TYR A 28 17.35 24.02 -10.05
N ASP A 29 16.04 23.98 -9.80
CA ASP A 29 15.20 25.17 -9.64
C ASP A 29 14.94 25.58 -8.18
N GLY A 30 15.43 24.80 -7.21
CA GLY A 30 15.33 25.11 -5.77
C GLY A 30 13.96 24.88 -5.15
N ASN A 31 12.95 24.51 -5.93
CA ASN A 31 11.58 24.37 -5.45
C ASN A 31 11.23 22.91 -5.22
N TYR A 32 10.33 22.64 -4.27
CA TYR A 32 9.74 21.32 -4.07
C TYR A 32 8.25 21.36 -4.45
N TYR A 33 7.86 20.63 -5.50
CA TYR A 33 6.47 20.61 -5.95
C TYR A 33 5.72 19.37 -5.46
N LEU A 34 4.39 19.45 -5.46
CA LEU A 34 3.54 18.37 -4.98
C LEU A 34 3.70 17.06 -5.77
N TRP A 35 3.97 17.14 -7.07
CA TRP A 35 4.19 15.97 -7.92
C TRP A 35 5.59 15.34 -7.73
N ASP A 36 6.57 16.09 -7.22
CA ASP A 36 7.91 15.57 -6.91
C ASP A 36 7.84 14.59 -5.73
N HIS A 37 6.89 14.79 -4.82
CA HIS A 37 6.74 14.01 -3.59
C HIS A 37 6.74 12.51 -3.82
N LYS A 38 5.82 12.00 -4.66
CA LYS A 38 5.67 10.56 -4.85
C LYS A 38 6.92 9.89 -5.42
N PHE A 39 7.71 10.64 -6.20
CA PHE A 39 8.94 10.12 -6.77
C PHE A 39 10.08 10.08 -5.74
N TYR A 40 10.34 11.20 -5.06
CA TYR A 40 11.46 11.28 -4.13
C TYR A 40 11.21 10.54 -2.82
N ASP A 41 9.95 10.40 -2.38
CA ASP A 41 9.56 9.58 -1.24
C ASP A 41 9.89 8.10 -1.49
N ARG A 42 9.52 7.56 -2.66
CA ARG A 42 9.90 6.20 -3.05
C ARG A 42 11.42 6.05 -3.18
N LEU A 43 12.10 7.02 -3.79
CA LEU A 43 13.57 6.98 -3.95
C LEU A 43 14.29 7.00 -2.59
N MET A 44 13.79 7.78 -1.63
CA MET A 44 14.29 7.82 -0.26
C MET A 44 14.15 6.45 0.41
N ILE A 45 12.97 5.83 0.33
CA ILE A 45 12.71 4.49 0.87
C ILE A 45 13.66 3.44 0.25
N GLU A 46 13.80 3.47 -1.08
CA GLU A 46 14.67 2.55 -1.80
C GLU A 46 16.16 2.74 -1.41
N LYS A 47 16.64 3.98 -1.26
CA LYS A 47 18.05 4.27 -0.96
C LYS A 47 18.41 4.05 0.51
N GLU A 48 17.58 4.51 1.44
CA GLU A 48 17.92 4.54 2.87
C GLU A 48 17.51 3.28 3.61
N TYR A 49 16.37 2.70 3.22
CA TYR A 49 15.85 1.51 3.87
C TYR A 49 16.12 0.25 3.05
N SER A 50 16.65 0.39 1.81
CA SER A 50 16.90 -0.74 0.89
C SER A 50 15.66 -1.59 0.66
N ILE A 51 14.47 -0.97 0.74
CA ILE A 51 13.18 -1.62 0.54
C ILE A 51 12.77 -1.41 -0.91
N ASP A 52 12.58 -2.52 -1.62
CA ASP A 52 12.00 -2.54 -2.96
C ASP A 52 10.54 -2.99 -2.85
N GLU A 53 9.60 -2.05 -2.94
CA GLU A 53 8.16 -2.31 -2.84
C GLU A 53 7.69 -3.37 -3.85
N THR A 54 8.32 -3.43 -5.03
CA THR A 54 7.97 -4.39 -6.08
C THR A 54 8.33 -5.80 -5.64
N LYS A 55 9.52 -5.99 -5.07
CA LYS A 55 9.94 -7.30 -4.54
C LYS A 55 9.13 -7.70 -3.30
N VAL A 56 8.77 -6.74 -2.45
CA VAL A 56 7.91 -7.01 -1.30
C VAL A 56 6.55 -7.54 -1.76
N ALA A 57 5.96 -6.94 -2.81
CA ALA A 57 4.68 -7.37 -3.36
C ALA A 57 4.65 -8.84 -3.83
N ASP A 58 5.78 -9.39 -4.30
CA ASP A 58 5.89 -10.80 -4.69
C ASP A 58 5.61 -11.78 -3.52
N TYR A 59 5.83 -11.35 -2.28
CA TYR A 59 5.54 -12.14 -1.09
C TYR A 59 4.07 -12.06 -0.63
N PHE A 60 3.27 -11.15 -1.20
CA PHE A 60 1.87 -10.92 -0.82
C PHE A 60 0.89 -11.20 -1.98
N PRO A 61 0.79 -12.47 -2.45
CA PRO A 61 -0.22 -12.82 -3.44
C PRO A 61 -1.63 -12.66 -2.87
N ILE A 62 -2.58 -12.18 -3.69
CA ILE A 62 -3.93 -11.79 -3.27
C ILE A 62 -4.64 -12.91 -2.49
N THR A 63 -4.66 -14.13 -3.02
CA THR A 63 -5.39 -15.26 -2.39
C THR A 63 -4.84 -15.60 -1.01
N SER A 64 -3.51 -15.66 -0.86
CA SER A 64 -2.87 -15.99 0.43
C SER A 64 -3.03 -14.85 1.44
N THR A 65 -2.91 -13.60 0.97
CA THR A 65 -3.01 -12.41 1.81
C THR A 65 -4.41 -12.24 2.39
N ILE A 66 -5.46 -12.45 1.57
CA ILE A 66 -6.84 -12.39 2.05
C ILE A 66 -7.10 -13.49 3.07
N SER A 67 -6.66 -14.72 2.78
CA SER A 67 -6.83 -15.87 3.70
C SER A 67 -6.13 -15.62 5.04
N GLY A 68 -4.90 -15.10 5.02
CA GLY A 68 -4.15 -14.76 6.23
C GLY A 68 -4.79 -13.62 7.02
N MET A 69 -5.29 -12.58 6.34
CA MET A 69 -6.00 -11.48 6.97
C MET A 69 -7.28 -11.95 7.66
N LEU A 70 -8.10 -12.76 6.99
CA LEU A 70 -9.32 -13.32 7.59
C LEU A 70 -8.98 -14.15 8.83
N LYS A 71 -7.97 -15.00 8.74
CA LYS A 71 -7.53 -15.82 9.88
C LYS A 71 -7.10 -14.99 11.09
N ILE A 72 -6.36 -13.88 10.89
CA ILE A 72 -6.01 -12.96 11.98
C ILE A 72 -7.27 -12.43 12.66
N PHE A 73 -8.29 -12.06 11.89
CA PHE A 73 -9.56 -11.58 12.44
C PHE A 73 -10.39 -12.69 13.11
N GLU A 74 -10.37 -13.92 12.60
CA GLU A 74 -10.98 -15.08 13.26
C GLU A 74 -10.40 -15.29 14.66
N GLU A 75 -9.08 -15.32 14.76
CA GLU A 75 -8.37 -15.52 16.03
C GLU A 75 -8.57 -14.35 17.00
N LEU A 76 -8.52 -13.11 16.48
CA LEU A 76 -8.63 -11.91 17.31
C LEU A 76 -10.06 -11.68 17.83
N LEU A 77 -11.06 -11.94 16.99
CA LEU A 77 -12.46 -11.60 17.28
C LEU A 77 -13.31 -12.82 17.66
N GLY A 78 -12.77 -14.04 17.60
CA GLY A 78 -13.51 -15.28 17.85
C GLY A 78 -14.57 -15.56 16.79
N LEU A 79 -14.33 -15.14 15.55
CA LEU A 79 -15.24 -15.32 14.41
C LEU A 79 -14.81 -16.51 13.57
N VAL A 80 -15.72 -17.01 12.73
CA VAL A 80 -15.43 -17.98 11.67
C VAL A 80 -15.98 -17.43 10.37
N PHE A 81 -15.12 -17.23 9.37
CA PHE A 81 -15.53 -16.81 8.04
C PHE A 81 -15.67 -18.03 7.14
N VAL A 82 -16.86 -18.20 6.58
CA VAL A 82 -17.17 -19.29 5.65
C VAL A 82 -17.49 -18.69 4.30
N GLU A 83 -16.75 -19.12 3.27
CA GLU A 83 -17.04 -18.75 1.89
C GLU A 83 -18.32 -19.45 1.42
N LEU A 84 -19.33 -18.67 1.02
CA LEU A 84 -20.59 -19.20 0.48
C LEU A 84 -20.42 -19.60 -0.98
N LYS A 85 -20.61 -20.89 -1.26
CA LYS A 85 -20.71 -21.42 -2.64
C LYS A 85 -22.13 -21.25 -3.16
N ASP A 86 -22.32 -21.43 -4.47
CA ASP A 86 -23.62 -21.25 -5.12
C ASP A 86 -24.74 -22.10 -4.47
N ALA A 87 -24.44 -23.35 -4.12
CA ALA A 87 -25.39 -24.23 -3.44
C ALA A 87 -25.76 -23.75 -2.02
N ASP A 88 -24.82 -23.12 -1.31
CA ASP A 88 -25.07 -22.56 0.02
C ASP A 88 -25.93 -21.29 -0.09
N ARG A 89 -25.75 -20.50 -1.16
CA ARG A 89 -26.58 -19.33 -1.46
C ARG A 89 -28.02 -19.72 -1.80
N ASP A 90 -28.21 -20.78 -2.59
CA ASP A 90 -29.53 -21.31 -2.91
C ASP A 90 -30.26 -21.78 -1.63
N ALA A 91 -29.55 -22.45 -0.72
CA ALA A 91 -30.10 -22.92 0.54
C ALA A 91 -30.44 -21.79 1.53
N LEU A 92 -29.68 -20.69 1.52
CA LEU A 92 -29.91 -19.54 2.40
C LEU A 92 -30.97 -18.57 1.85
N SER A 93 -31.31 -18.67 0.56
CA SER A 93 -32.32 -17.82 -0.08
C SER A 93 -33.72 -18.16 0.40
N PRO A 94 -34.53 -17.18 0.84
CA PRO A 94 -35.94 -17.40 1.19
C PRO A 94 -36.77 -17.97 0.03
N THR A 95 -36.31 -17.77 -1.20
CA THR A 95 -36.97 -18.21 -2.44
C THR A 95 -36.35 -19.47 -3.05
N GLY A 96 -35.26 -19.99 -2.45
CA GLY A 96 -34.48 -21.10 -3.01
C GLY A 96 -33.64 -20.73 -4.24
N LYS A 97 -33.53 -19.44 -4.57
CA LYS A 97 -32.68 -18.91 -5.65
C LYS A 97 -31.59 -18.05 -5.06
N GLY A 98 -30.34 -18.50 -5.14
CA GLY A 98 -29.18 -17.81 -4.58
C GLY A 98 -28.87 -16.47 -5.24
N GLN A 99 -29.44 -16.20 -6.42
CA GLN A 99 -29.35 -14.91 -7.12
C GLN A 99 -30.04 -13.77 -6.37
N ASP A 100 -30.95 -14.07 -5.44
CA ASP A 100 -31.66 -13.06 -4.65
C ASP A 100 -30.82 -12.57 -3.44
N ILE A 101 -29.69 -13.23 -3.14
CA ILE A 101 -28.72 -12.84 -2.11
C ILE A 101 -27.45 -12.33 -2.80
N VAL A 102 -27.47 -11.08 -3.25
CA VAL A 102 -26.28 -10.33 -3.72
C VAL A 102 -26.41 -8.87 -3.29
#